data_AF-A0A1J3HFX7-F1
#
_entry.id   AF-A0A1J3HFX7-F1
#
_cell.length_a   1.000
_cell.length_b   1.000
_cell.length_c   1.000
_cell.angle_alpha   90.00
_cell.angle_beta   90.00
_cell.angle_gamma   90.00
#
_symmetry.space_group_name_H-M   'P 1'
#
loop_
_entity.id
_entity.type
_entity.pdbx_description
1 polymer ?
#
loop_
_entity_poly.entity_id
_entity_poly.type
_entity_poly.pdbx_seq_one_letter_code
_entity_poly.pdbx_strand_id
1 'polypeptide(L)'
;IPDTASIHSIKSRYPSITSLRDFFDAKFKENSPSFKLAQRNFVESMAGYSLVCYLLQIKDRHNGNLLMDEDGHIIHIDFGFMLSNSPGGVNFESAPFKLTRELLEVMDSDAEGVPSEFFDYFKVLCIQGFLTCRKHAERIILLVEMLQDSGFPCFKGGARTIQNLRKRFHLSLTEEQCVSLVLSLISSSLDAWRTRQYDYYQRVLNGIL
;
A
#
# COMPACT_ATOMS: atom_id res chain seq x y z
N ILE A 1 9.87 -3.02 15.15
CA ILE A 1 9.54 -1.61 15.47
C ILE A 1 8.78 -1.66 16.78
N PRO A 2 9.26 -0.97 17.83
CA PRO A 2 8.56 -0.98 19.12
C PRO A 2 7.12 -0.48 18.95
N ASP A 3 6.22 -0.97 19.78
CA ASP A 3 4.83 -0.48 19.86
C ASP A 3 4.05 -0.56 18.55
N THR A 4 4.23 -1.67 17.82
CA THR A 4 3.49 -1.95 16.59
C THR A 4 2.77 -3.29 16.66
N ALA A 5 1.61 -3.39 16.03
CA ALA A 5 0.87 -4.64 15.87
C ALA A 5 0.41 -4.80 14.42
N SER A 6 0.48 -6.03 13.88
CA SER A 6 -0.10 -6.29 12.56
C SER A 6 -1.62 -6.17 12.59
N ILE A 7 -2.24 -5.78 11.47
CA ILE A 7 -3.71 -5.75 11.34
C ILE A 7 -4.29 -7.12 11.71
N HIS A 8 -3.63 -8.19 11.30
CA HIS A 8 -3.97 -9.56 11.73
C HIS A 8 -3.94 -9.73 13.26
N SER A 9 -2.88 -9.26 13.93
CA SER A 9 -2.75 -9.34 15.39
C SER A 9 -3.82 -8.51 16.10
N ILE A 10 -4.14 -7.33 15.59
CA ILE A 10 -5.19 -6.46 16.13
C ILE A 10 -6.54 -7.18 16.08
N LYS A 11 -6.91 -7.72 14.92
CA LYS A 11 -8.16 -8.49 14.76
C LYS A 11 -8.21 -9.74 15.63
N SER A 12 -7.07 -10.43 15.79
CA SER A 12 -7.00 -11.65 16.60
C SER A 12 -7.11 -11.36 18.10
N ARG A 13 -6.55 -10.22 18.57
CA ARG A 13 -6.59 -9.82 19.98
C ARG A 13 -7.93 -9.25 20.41
N TYR A 14 -8.66 -8.65 19.47
CA TYR A 14 -9.95 -7.99 19.74
C TYR A 14 -11.05 -8.58 18.84
N PRO A 15 -11.63 -9.74 19.18
CA PRO A 15 -12.65 -10.38 18.34
C PRO A 15 -13.93 -9.56 18.14
N SER A 16 -14.17 -8.57 19.02
CA SER A 16 -15.28 -7.61 18.90
C SER A 16 -15.04 -6.51 17.86
N ILE A 17 -13.80 -6.33 17.41
CA ILE A 17 -13.42 -5.36 16.39
C ILE A 17 -13.61 -6.02 15.03
N THR A 18 -14.60 -5.53 14.28
CA THR A 18 -14.96 -6.09 12.97
C THR A 18 -14.26 -5.37 11.82
N SER A 19 -13.90 -4.11 12.04
CA SER A 19 -13.20 -3.26 11.07
C SER A 19 -12.00 -2.54 11.70
N LEU A 20 -11.10 -2.04 10.86
CA LEU A 20 -10.01 -1.18 11.34
C LEU A 20 -10.54 0.15 11.89
N ARG A 21 -11.68 0.63 11.40
CA ARG A 21 -12.35 1.81 11.92
C ARG A 21 -12.80 1.63 13.37
N ASP A 22 -13.39 0.48 13.71
CA ASP A 22 -13.80 0.18 15.10
C ASP A 22 -12.59 0.24 16.06
N PHE A 23 -11.41 -0.20 15.59
CA PHE A 23 -10.17 -0.08 16.35
C PHE A 23 -9.74 1.37 16.56
N PHE A 24 -9.82 2.20 15.51
CA PHE A 24 -9.53 3.63 15.62
C PHE A 24 -10.48 4.33 16.59
N ASP A 25 -11.78 4.01 16.54
CA ASP A 25 -12.79 4.59 17.43
C ASP A 25 -12.55 4.18 18.89
N ALA A 26 -12.21 2.91 19.12
CA ALA A 26 -11.90 2.39 20.46
C ALA A 26 -10.60 2.97 21.04
N LYS A 27 -9.56 3.13 20.22
CA LYS A 27 -8.23 3.58 20.65
C LYS A 27 -8.14 5.10 20.83
N PHE A 28 -8.59 5.85 19.83
CA PHE A 28 -8.38 7.30 19.78
C PHE A 28 -9.61 8.11 20.18
N LYS A 29 -10.76 7.47 20.43
CA LYS A 29 -12.07 8.07 20.70
C LYS A 29 -12.57 8.91 19.53
N GLU A 30 -13.67 8.47 18.93
CA GLU A 30 -14.31 9.11 17.78
C GLU A 30 -14.43 10.65 17.93
N ASN A 31 -14.16 11.38 16.85
CA ASN A 31 -14.25 12.84 16.74
C ASN A 31 -13.33 13.65 17.68
N SER A 32 -12.40 13.01 18.39
CA SER A 32 -11.40 13.71 19.18
C SER A 32 -10.27 14.30 18.32
N PRO A 33 -9.51 15.28 18.83
CA PRO A 33 -8.30 15.75 18.15
C PRO A 33 -7.26 14.64 17.91
N SER A 34 -7.13 13.69 18.85
CA SER A 34 -6.25 12.53 18.71
C SER A 34 -6.70 11.59 17.59
N PHE A 35 -8.00 11.41 17.42
CA PHE A 35 -8.55 10.60 16.33
C PHE A 35 -8.23 11.18 14.95
N LYS A 36 -8.46 12.48 14.78
CA LYS A 36 -8.14 13.18 13.52
C LYS A 36 -6.63 13.17 13.23
N LEU A 37 -5.80 13.30 14.28
CA LEU A 37 -4.35 13.20 14.14
C LEU A 37 -3.94 11.79 13.69
N ALA A 38 -4.53 10.74 14.30
CA ALA A 38 -4.27 9.36 13.90
C ALA A 38 -4.72 9.06 12.47
N GLN A 39 -5.89 9.55 12.05
CA GLN A 39 -6.34 9.44 10.65
C GLN A 39 -5.38 10.13 9.69
N ARG A 40 -4.87 11.31 10.06
CA ARG A 40 -3.88 12.02 9.26
C ARG A 40 -2.58 11.23 9.12
N ASN A 41 -2.04 10.72 10.22
CA ASN A 41 -0.84 9.87 10.24
C ASN A 41 -1.02 8.62 9.38
N PHE A 42 -2.19 7.99 9.47
CA PHE A 42 -2.58 6.86 8.64
C PHE A 42 -2.57 7.22 7.14
N VAL A 43 -3.22 8.32 6.77
CA VAL A 43 -3.29 8.79 5.36
C VAL A 43 -1.90 9.11 4.80
N GLU A 44 -1.08 9.84 5.55
CA GLU A 44 0.27 10.24 5.13
C GLU A 44 1.18 9.02 4.91
N SER A 45 1.19 8.08 5.86
CA SER A 45 1.95 6.84 5.76
C SER A 45 1.43 5.91 4.65
N MET A 46 0.11 5.76 4.53
CA MET A 46 -0.53 4.94 3.50
C MET A 46 -0.22 5.47 2.09
N ALA A 47 -0.25 6.79 1.86
CA ALA A 47 0.11 7.37 0.57
C ALA A 47 1.55 7.04 0.16
N GLY A 48 2.50 7.16 1.11
CA GLY A 48 3.90 6.79 0.88
C GLY A 48 4.06 5.31 0.52
N TYR A 49 3.48 4.41 1.32
CA TYR A 49 3.58 2.97 1.08
C TYR A 49 2.86 2.52 -0.19
N SER A 50 1.73 3.12 -0.57
CA SER A 50 1.05 2.86 -1.84
C SER A 50 1.95 3.13 -3.04
N LEU A 51 2.66 4.27 -3.05
CA LEU A 51 3.60 4.61 -4.11
C LEU A 51 4.81 3.67 -4.15
N VAL A 52 5.36 3.32 -2.98
CA VAL A 52 6.47 2.37 -2.86
C VAL A 52 6.06 0.99 -3.37
N CYS A 53 4.87 0.50 -3.00
CA CYS A 53 4.35 -0.78 -3.48
C CYS A 53 4.15 -0.79 -4.99
N TYR A 54 3.58 0.29 -5.56
CA TYR A 54 3.40 0.42 -7.00
C TYR A 54 4.75 0.45 -7.75
N LEU A 55 5.67 1.32 -7.35
CA LEU A 55 6.94 1.52 -8.04
C LEU A 55 7.84 0.29 -7.94
N LEU A 56 7.97 -0.31 -6.75
CA LEU A 56 8.85 -1.45 -6.53
C LEU A 56 8.15 -2.81 -6.75
N GLN A 57 6.86 -2.81 -7.06
CA GLN A 57 6.06 -4.04 -7.21
C GLN A 57 6.23 -4.95 -6.00
N ILE A 58 6.12 -4.38 -4.80
CA ILE A 58 6.13 -5.16 -3.56
C ILE A 58 4.85 -5.98 -3.55
N LYS A 59 5.03 -7.29 -3.39
CA LYS A 59 3.95 -8.27 -3.36
C LYS A 59 3.70 -8.77 -1.95
N ASP A 60 2.72 -9.66 -1.82
CA ASP A 60 2.41 -10.33 -0.56
C ASP A 60 1.96 -9.34 0.53
N ARG A 61 1.05 -8.42 0.15
CA ARG A 61 0.53 -7.37 1.05
C ARG A 61 -0.72 -7.86 1.78
N HIS A 62 -0.60 -8.89 2.60
CA HIS A 62 -1.68 -9.35 3.48
C HIS A 62 -1.66 -8.64 4.84
N ASN A 63 -2.74 -8.78 5.60
CA ASN A 63 -2.93 -8.11 6.91
C ASN A 63 -1.89 -8.46 7.99
N GLY A 64 -1.09 -9.52 7.77
CA GLY A 64 0.04 -9.87 8.61
C GLY A 64 1.28 -8.98 8.38
N ASN A 65 1.44 -8.48 7.16
CA ASN A 65 2.57 -7.64 6.73
C ASN A 65 2.28 -6.14 6.80
N LEU A 66 1.08 -5.78 7.26
CA LEU A 66 0.66 -4.40 7.52
C LEU A 66 0.60 -4.20 9.02
N LEU A 67 1.55 -3.43 9.55
CA LEU A 67 1.60 -3.03 10.94
C LEU A 67 0.93 -1.68 11.14
N MET A 68 0.46 -1.44 12.35
CA MET A 68 0.05 -0.12 12.83
C MET A 68 0.77 0.20 14.13
N ASP A 69 1.20 1.45 14.27
CA ASP A 69 1.79 1.95 15.51
C ASP A 69 0.77 2.59 16.45
N GLU A 70 1.28 3.17 17.56
CA GLU A 70 0.43 3.81 18.56
C GLU A 70 -0.18 5.14 18.11
N ASP A 71 0.41 5.80 17.12
CA ASP A 71 0.00 7.11 16.61
C ASP A 71 -0.87 7.02 15.35
N GLY A 72 -1.14 5.81 14.85
CA GLY A 72 -2.00 5.55 13.69
C GLY A 72 -1.27 5.42 12.35
N HIS A 73 0.06 5.38 12.32
CA HIS A 73 0.80 5.14 11.08
C HIS A 73 0.66 3.69 10.63
N ILE A 74 0.47 3.48 9.33
CA ILE A 74 0.60 2.16 8.72
C ILE A 74 2.05 1.93 8.31
N ILE A 75 2.57 0.73 8.61
CA ILE A 75 3.94 0.35 8.33
C ILE A 75 3.95 -1.00 7.62
N HIS A 76 4.45 -1.02 6.38
CA HIS A 76 4.59 -2.27 5.64
C HIS A 76 5.91 -2.96 6.03
N ILE A 77 5.87 -4.26 6.27
CA ILE A 77 7.03 -5.10 6.55
C ILE A 77 7.16 -6.24 5.54
N ASP A 78 8.24 -7.01 5.66
CA ASP A 78 8.55 -8.19 4.85
C ASP A 78 8.55 -7.89 3.33
N PHE A 79 9.63 -7.31 2.83
CA PHE A 79 9.79 -6.99 1.40
C PHE A 79 10.41 -8.15 0.60
N GLY A 80 10.28 -9.40 1.06
CA GLY A 80 10.89 -10.57 0.42
C GLY A 80 10.41 -10.81 -1.03
N PHE A 81 9.23 -10.32 -1.37
CA PHE A 81 8.66 -10.37 -2.71
C PHE A 81 8.56 -8.97 -3.30
N MET A 82 9.51 -8.61 -4.16
CA MET A 82 9.53 -7.33 -4.85
C MET A 82 10.01 -7.48 -6.30
N LEU A 83 9.77 -6.45 -7.11
CA LEU A 83 10.16 -6.35 -8.51
C LEU A 83 9.61 -7.49 -9.37
N SER A 84 10.43 -8.47 -9.76
CA SER A 84 10.00 -9.64 -10.52
C SER A 84 9.73 -10.88 -9.67
N ASN A 85 9.95 -10.81 -8.35
CA ASN A 85 9.70 -11.93 -7.45
C ASN A 85 8.25 -11.92 -6.97
N SER A 86 7.58 -13.07 -7.07
CA SER A 86 6.20 -13.26 -6.64
C SER A 86 6.07 -14.52 -5.79
N PRO A 87 5.24 -14.52 -4.73
CA PRO A 87 5.00 -15.71 -3.93
C PRO A 87 4.41 -16.83 -4.80
N GLY A 88 5.01 -18.03 -4.73
CA GLY A 88 4.57 -19.20 -5.48
C GLY A 88 4.73 -19.13 -7.01
N GLY A 89 5.39 -18.10 -7.57
CA GLY A 89 5.60 -17.95 -9.02
C GLY A 89 4.34 -17.56 -9.82
N VAL A 90 3.23 -17.27 -9.14
CA VAL A 90 1.97 -16.84 -9.75
C VAL A 90 1.72 -15.38 -9.40
N ASN A 91 1.43 -14.55 -10.40
CA ASN A 91 1.10 -13.13 -10.21
C ASN A 91 -0.35 -12.98 -9.71
N PHE A 92 -0.59 -13.27 -8.44
CA PHE A 92 -1.91 -13.14 -7.81
C PHE A 92 -2.37 -11.67 -7.68
N GLU A 93 -1.45 -10.74 -7.41
CA GLU A 93 -1.77 -9.31 -7.24
C GLU A 93 -1.67 -8.54 -8.56
N SER A 94 -2.83 -8.20 -9.13
CA SER A 94 -2.96 -7.25 -10.25
C SER A 94 -3.23 -5.81 -9.80
N ALA A 95 -3.58 -5.60 -8.54
CA ALA A 95 -3.83 -4.27 -8.01
C ALA A 95 -2.50 -3.49 -7.89
N PRO A 96 -2.48 -2.19 -8.22
CA PRO A 96 -1.30 -1.33 -8.04
C PRO A 96 -0.74 -1.33 -6.62
N PHE A 97 -1.62 -1.30 -5.63
CA PHE A 97 -1.33 -1.41 -4.20
C PHE A 97 -2.59 -1.86 -3.46
N LYS A 98 -2.44 -2.21 -2.18
CA LYS A 98 -3.57 -2.63 -1.34
C LYS A 98 -4.38 -1.42 -0.87
N LEU A 99 -5.67 -1.39 -1.19
CA LEU A 99 -6.62 -0.38 -0.72
C LEU A 99 -7.98 -1.04 -0.48
N THR A 100 -8.03 -1.88 0.56
CA THR A 100 -9.24 -2.61 0.95
C THR A 100 -10.26 -1.70 1.61
N ARG A 101 -11.53 -2.14 1.64
CA ARG A 101 -12.63 -1.45 2.33
C ARG A 101 -12.27 -1.01 3.76
N GLU A 102 -11.63 -1.87 4.55
CA GLU A 102 -11.27 -1.52 5.94
C GLU A 102 -10.27 -0.35 6.05
N LEU A 103 -9.39 -0.17 5.06
CA LEU A 103 -8.46 0.96 5.01
C LEU A 103 -9.17 2.24 4.57
N LEU A 104 -10.17 2.11 3.68
CA LEU A 104 -11.00 3.22 3.22
C LEU A 104 -11.91 3.73 4.35
N GLU A 105 -12.44 2.84 5.18
CA GLU A 105 -13.28 3.18 6.34
C GLU A 105 -12.52 4.03 7.37
N VAL A 106 -11.20 3.83 7.53
CA VAL A 106 -10.36 4.72 8.37
C VAL A 106 -10.26 6.13 7.78
N MET A 107 -10.36 6.26 6.45
CA MET A 107 -10.36 7.55 5.75
C MET A 107 -11.78 8.14 5.61
N ASP A 108 -12.78 7.66 6.36
CA ASP A 108 -14.19 8.07 6.20
C ASP A 108 -14.76 7.84 4.78
N SER A 109 -14.25 6.83 4.07
CA SER A 109 -14.69 6.43 2.73
C SER A 109 -15.19 4.99 2.74
N ASP A 110 -15.73 4.52 1.62
CA ASP A 110 -16.28 3.18 1.45
C ASP A 110 -15.64 2.44 0.27
N ALA A 111 -16.11 1.22 -0.03
CA ALA A 111 -15.58 0.40 -1.12
C ALA A 111 -15.76 1.05 -2.51
N GLU A 112 -16.72 1.96 -2.67
CA GLU A 112 -16.97 2.69 -3.92
C GLU A 112 -16.10 3.96 -4.00
N GLY A 113 -15.35 4.29 -2.95
CA GLY A 113 -14.48 5.45 -2.89
C GLY A 113 -15.26 6.75 -2.72
N VAL A 114 -16.33 6.75 -1.90
CA VAL A 114 -17.09 7.95 -1.55
C VAL A 114 -16.14 9.08 -1.12
N PRO A 115 -16.28 10.30 -1.68
CA PRO A 115 -15.43 11.42 -1.33
C PRO A 115 -15.50 11.76 0.16
N SER A 116 -14.34 11.97 0.77
CA SER A 116 -14.18 12.40 2.16
C SER A 116 -12.94 13.28 2.26
N GLU A 117 -12.84 14.10 3.31
CA GLU A 117 -11.69 14.97 3.54
C GLU A 117 -10.36 14.18 3.55
N PHE A 118 -10.32 13.07 4.29
CA PHE A 118 -9.13 12.24 4.41
C PHE A 118 -8.83 11.43 3.14
N PHE A 119 -9.84 10.95 2.41
CA PHE A 119 -9.62 10.23 1.16
C PHE A 119 -9.17 11.15 0.03
N ASP A 120 -9.71 12.37 -0.05
CA ASP A 120 -9.23 13.36 -1.01
C ASP A 120 -7.82 13.84 -0.65
N TYR A 121 -7.51 13.97 0.65
CA TYR A 121 -6.14 14.22 1.10
C TYR A 121 -5.18 13.10 0.67
N PHE A 122 -5.57 11.83 0.83
CA PHE A 122 -4.81 10.68 0.34
C PHE A 122 -4.53 10.76 -1.17
N LYS A 123 -5.54 11.09 -1.99
CA LYS A 123 -5.37 11.26 -3.44
C LYS A 123 -4.34 12.35 -3.75
N VAL A 124 -4.45 13.50 -3.09
CA VAL A 124 -3.52 14.63 -3.26
C VAL A 124 -2.08 14.21 -2.93
N LEU A 125 -1.87 13.54 -1.79
CA LEU A 125 -0.56 13.04 -1.39
C LEU A 125 0.00 12.01 -2.37
N CYS A 126 -0.82 11.09 -2.88
CA CYS A 126 -0.39 10.13 -3.89
C CYS A 126 0.06 10.84 -5.18
N ILE A 127 -0.68 11.86 -5.63
CA ILE A 127 -0.33 12.64 -6.83
C ILE A 127 0.98 13.39 -6.62
N GLN A 128 1.10 14.16 -5.53
CA GLN A 128 2.29 14.94 -5.21
C GLN A 128 3.51 14.05 -4.99
N GLY A 129 3.34 12.95 -4.27
CA GLY A 129 4.38 11.95 -4.04
C GLY A 129 4.84 11.31 -5.34
N PHE A 130 3.92 10.90 -6.23
CA PHE A 130 4.27 10.30 -7.51
C PHE A 130 5.06 11.28 -8.39
N LEU A 131 4.59 12.53 -8.54
CA LEU A 131 5.29 13.58 -9.28
C LEU A 131 6.69 13.84 -8.70
N THR A 132 6.84 13.80 -7.38
CA THR A 132 8.14 13.94 -6.71
C THR A 132 9.06 12.75 -6.99
N CYS A 133 8.54 11.51 -6.93
CA CYS A 133 9.29 10.32 -7.32
C CYS A 133 9.77 10.40 -8.78
N ARG A 134 8.96 10.94 -9.69
CA ARG A 134 9.35 11.13 -11.11
C ARG A 134 10.54 12.06 -11.27
N LYS A 135 10.60 13.16 -10.52
CA LYS A 135 11.75 14.09 -10.53
C LYS A 135 13.07 13.41 -10.13
N HIS A 136 12.98 12.33 -9.34
CA HIS A 136 14.14 11.55 -8.87
C HIS A 136 14.23 10.15 -9.49
N ALA A 137 13.48 9.88 -10.57
CA ALA A 137 13.35 8.54 -11.13
C ALA A 137 14.70 7.92 -11.52
N GLU A 138 15.56 8.66 -12.21
CA GLU A 138 16.87 8.15 -12.64
C GLU A 138 17.74 7.73 -11.46
N ARG A 139 17.71 8.48 -10.36
CA ARG A 139 18.46 8.14 -9.15
C ARG A 139 17.93 6.86 -8.50
N ILE A 140 16.61 6.69 -8.44
CA ILE A 140 15.98 5.48 -7.89
C ILE A 140 16.28 4.28 -8.78
N ILE A 141 16.15 4.43 -10.10
CA ILE A 141 16.42 3.37 -11.09
C ILE A 141 17.88 2.94 -10.99
N LEU A 142 18.82 3.88 -10.93
CA LEU A 142 20.25 3.58 -10.81
C LEU A 142 20.57 2.80 -9.52
N LEU A 143 19.97 3.17 -8.38
CA LEU A 143 20.15 2.45 -7.12
C LEU A 143 19.71 0.98 -7.24
N VAL A 144 18.58 0.74 -7.91
CA VAL A 144 18.07 -0.62 -8.14
C VAL A 144 18.91 -1.37 -9.18
N GLU A 145 19.38 -0.70 -10.22
CA GLU A 145 20.22 -1.26 -11.28
C GLU A 145 21.58 -1.73 -10.76
N MET A 146 22.20 -0.98 -9.84
CA MET A 146 23.45 -1.38 -9.19
C MET A 146 23.34 -2.71 -8.41
N LEU A 147 22.13 -3.12 -8.03
CA LEU A 147 21.86 -4.37 -7.34
C LEU A 147 21.49 -5.52 -8.28
N GLN A 148 21.39 -5.29 -9.59
CA GLN A 148 20.99 -6.29 -10.58
C GLN A 148 21.80 -7.60 -10.49
N ASP A 149 23.12 -7.48 -10.33
CA ASP A 149 24.05 -8.61 -10.37
C ASP A 149 24.33 -9.22 -8.98
N SER A 150 23.53 -8.84 -7.98
CA SER A 150 23.63 -9.36 -6.60
C SER A 150 23.26 -10.84 -6.44
N GLY A 151 22.61 -11.44 -7.43
CA GLY A 151 22.06 -12.80 -7.36
C GLY A 151 20.73 -12.92 -6.59
N PHE A 152 20.12 -11.80 -6.17
CA PHE A 152 18.82 -11.85 -5.49
C PHE A 152 17.67 -12.31 -6.42
N PRO A 153 16.70 -13.09 -5.92
CA PRO A 153 15.59 -13.60 -6.73
C PRO A 153 14.75 -12.52 -7.43
N CYS A 154 14.68 -11.31 -6.88
CA CYS A 154 13.96 -10.17 -7.44
C CYS A 154 14.56 -9.60 -8.74
N PHE A 155 15.78 -10.02 -9.09
CA PHE A 155 16.46 -9.66 -10.34
C PHE A 155 16.53 -10.81 -11.36
N LYS A 156 15.82 -11.93 -11.14
CA LYS A 156 15.75 -13.03 -12.12
C LYS A 156 15.28 -12.60 -13.52
N GLY A 157 14.50 -11.51 -13.61
CA GLY A 157 14.11 -10.89 -14.88
C GLY A 157 15.22 -10.10 -15.61
N GLY A 158 16.40 -9.94 -15.00
CA GLY A 158 17.54 -9.21 -15.53
C GLY A 158 17.18 -7.78 -15.96
N ALA A 159 17.66 -7.36 -17.13
CA ALA A 159 17.40 -6.04 -17.69
C ALA A 159 15.89 -5.71 -17.83
N ARG A 160 15.03 -6.73 -18.00
CA ARG A 160 13.57 -6.52 -18.09
C ARG A 160 12.99 -6.00 -16.77
N THR A 161 13.56 -6.38 -15.63
CA THR A 161 13.14 -5.88 -14.32
C THR A 161 13.36 -4.37 -14.22
N ILE A 162 14.54 -3.89 -14.63
CA ILE A 162 14.89 -2.47 -14.63
C ILE A 162 14.04 -1.70 -15.65
N GLN A 163 13.84 -2.24 -16.86
CA GLN A 163 12.95 -1.64 -17.85
C GLN A 163 11.52 -1.51 -17.35
N ASN A 164 11.00 -2.53 -16.66
CA ASN A 164 9.66 -2.48 -16.07
C ASN A 164 9.57 -1.45 -14.95
N LEU A 165 10.61 -1.32 -14.10
CA LEU A 165 10.70 -0.27 -13.10
C LEU A 165 10.64 1.11 -13.75
N ARG A 166 11.46 1.36 -14.78
CA ARG A 166 11.48 2.61 -15.53
C ARG A 166 10.11 2.95 -16.13
N LYS A 167 9.42 1.95 -16.72
CA LYS A 167 8.08 2.13 -17.28
C LYS A 167 7.06 2.62 -16.25
N ARG A 168 7.16 2.18 -14.99
CA ARG A 168 6.22 2.58 -13.92
C ARG A 168 6.35 4.04 -13.49
N PHE A 169 7.46 4.71 -13.80
CA PHE A 169 7.59 6.15 -13.58
C PHE A 169 6.91 7.00 -14.67
N HIS A 170 6.51 6.39 -15.79
CA HIS A 170 5.79 7.06 -16.89
C HIS A 170 6.43 8.40 -17.30
N LEU A 171 7.75 8.38 -17.55
CA LEU A 171 8.54 9.59 -17.80
C LEU A 171 8.14 10.36 -19.07
N SER A 172 7.43 9.72 -19.99
CA SER A 172 6.92 10.36 -21.23
C SER A 172 5.61 11.12 -21.04
N LEU A 173 4.90 10.95 -19.92
CA LEU A 173 3.62 11.62 -19.68
C LEU A 173 3.80 13.05 -19.18
N THR A 174 2.85 13.92 -19.49
CA THR A 174 2.77 15.26 -18.88
C THR A 174 2.35 15.17 -17.41
N GLU A 175 2.48 16.26 -16.65
CA GLU A 175 2.01 16.30 -15.26
C GLU A 175 0.50 16.06 -15.17
N GLU A 176 -0.30 16.67 -16.04
CA GLU A 176 -1.76 16.46 -16.10
C GLU A 176 -2.12 15.00 -16.38
N GLN A 177 -1.43 14.36 -17.34
CA GLN A 177 -1.64 12.95 -17.62
C GLN A 177 -1.26 12.05 -16.43
N CYS A 178 -0.27 12.47 -15.64
CA CYS A 178 0.12 11.74 -14.43
C CYS A 178 -0.91 11.86 -13.31
N VAL A 179 -1.60 13.00 -13.19
CA VAL A 179 -2.73 13.13 -12.25
C VAL A 179 -3.79 12.08 -12.59
N SER A 180 -4.21 12.03 -13.86
CA SER A 180 -5.20 11.04 -14.34
C SER A 180 -4.73 9.60 -14.15
N LEU A 181 -3.44 9.33 -14.37
CA LEU A 181 -2.84 8.02 -14.10
C LEU A 181 -2.94 7.66 -12.61
N VAL A 182 -2.50 8.54 -11.70
CA VAL A 182 -2.51 8.21 -10.26
C VAL A 182 -3.93 7.98 -9.76
N LEU A 183 -4.90 8.79 -10.22
CA LEU A 183 -6.31 8.57 -9.89
C LEU A 183 -6.84 7.23 -10.43
N SER A 184 -6.42 6.81 -11.62
CA SER A 184 -6.80 5.50 -12.16
C SER A 184 -6.15 4.34 -11.41
N LEU A 185 -4.92 4.52 -10.90
CA LEU A 185 -4.26 3.54 -10.03
C LEU A 185 -5.00 3.38 -8.70
N ILE A 186 -5.44 4.49 -8.10
CA ILE A 186 -6.27 4.48 -6.88
C ILE A 186 -7.59 3.76 -7.15
N SER A 187 -8.31 4.17 -8.20
CA SER A 187 -9.59 3.56 -8.58
C SER A 187 -9.46 2.05 -8.86
N SER A 188 -8.39 1.62 -9.53
CA SER A 188 -8.12 0.20 -9.80
C SER A 188 -7.75 -0.59 -8.54
N SER A 189 -7.38 0.09 -7.45
CA SER A 189 -7.02 -0.52 -6.17
C SER A 189 -8.20 -0.59 -5.20
N LEU A 190 -9.26 0.20 -5.41
CA LEU A 190 -10.47 0.25 -4.55
C LEU A 190 -11.16 -1.11 -4.50
N ASP A 191 -11.22 -1.68 -3.30
CA ASP A 191 -11.79 -3.01 -2.99
C ASP A 191 -11.50 -4.08 -4.04
N ALA A 192 -10.29 -4.06 -4.62
CA ALA A 192 -9.97 -4.90 -5.76
C ALA A 192 -10.21 -6.37 -5.41
N TRP A 193 -11.12 -7.02 -6.14
CA TRP A 193 -11.57 -8.38 -5.87
C TRP A 193 -10.42 -9.39 -5.68
N ARG A 194 -9.31 -9.20 -6.40
CA ARG A 194 -8.12 -10.06 -6.27
C ARG A 194 -7.36 -9.86 -4.96
N THR A 195 -7.32 -8.64 -4.41
CA THR A 195 -6.76 -8.36 -3.09
C THR A 195 -7.55 -9.12 -2.01
N ARG A 196 -8.88 -9.06 -2.10
CA ARG A 196 -9.76 -9.83 -1.21
C ARG A 196 -9.56 -11.34 -1.35
N GLN A 197 -9.42 -11.83 -2.59
CA GLN A 197 -9.16 -13.24 -2.85
C GLN A 197 -7.81 -13.69 -2.29
N TYR A 198 -6.79 -12.82 -2.34
CA TYR A 198 -5.48 -13.11 -1.76
C TYR A 198 -5.52 -13.14 -0.23
N ASP A 199 -6.19 -12.18 0.40
CA ASP A 199 -6.42 -12.20 1.86
C ASP A 199 -7.20 -13.46 2.28
N TYR A 200 -8.21 -13.87 1.50
CA TYR A 200 -8.92 -15.13 1.73
C TYR A 200 -8.00 -16.36 1.61
N TYR A 201 -7.15 -16.40 0.59
CA TYR A 201 -6.17 -17.48 0.42
C TYR A 201 -5.21 -17.57 1.62
N GLN A 202 -4.69 -16.42 2.08
CA GLN A 202 -3.83 -16.32 3.25
C GLN A 202 -4.57 -16.71 4.54
N ARG A 203 -5.85 -16.36 4.66
CA ARG A 203 -6.70 -16.78 5.78
C ARG A 203 -6.89 -18.29 5.83
N VAL A 204 -7.15 -18.93 4.68
CA VAL A 204 -7.41 -20.38 4.60
C VAL A 204 -6.14 -21.18 4.87
N LEU A 205 -4.99 -20.77 4.33
CA LEU A 205 -3.76 -21.56 4.44
C LEU A 205 -2.93 -21.22 5.67
N ASN A 206 -2.84 -19.94 6.02
CA ASN A 206 -1.93 -19.44 7.05
C ASN A 206 -2.67 -18.87 8.27
N GLY A 207 -4.00 -18.87 8.28
CA GLY A 207 -4.81 -18.35 9.38
C GLY A 207 -4.81 -16.82 9.51
N ILE A 208 -4.31 -16.10 8.50
CA ILE A 208 -4.15 -14.65 8.53
C ILE A 208 -5.50 -13.96 8.24
N LEU A 209 -6.07 -13.35 9.28
CA LEU A 209 -7.29 -12.52 9.27
C LEU A 209 -7.11 -11.13 8.65
#